data_AF-A0A6H1P6M9-F1
#
_entry.id   AF-A0A6H1P6M9-F1
#
_cell.length_a   1.000
_cell.length_b   1.000
_cell.length_c   1.000
_cell.angle_alpha   90.00
_cell.angle_beta   90.00
_cell.angle_gamma   90.00
#
_symmetry.space_group_name_H-M   'P 1'
#
loop_
_entity.id
_entity.type
_entity.pdbx_description
1 polymer ?
#
loop_
_entity_poly.entity_id
_entity_poly.type
_entity_poly.pdbx_seq_one_letter_code
_entity_poly.pdbx_strand_id
1 'polypeptide(L)'
;MPLEIVRHDLTKMKVDAVVNAANTSLKMGGGVCGAIFRAAGVSELQEACDKMGECKVGEAVVTDGFNMEAKYIIHTPGPIWQGGSKHEGELLKASYYNSLKLANNHQCESIAFPLISTGIYGYPKEEALQIAVSTIGSFLLHHDMLVYLVVFDKGSFGLSKKLFTSIHQYIDEHYVEEVEITFNRNRKERYILEQPQEVEFVQPDLYKEAEYSLVNLLDRLDESFSERLLRFVDEKGMTDVETYKRANIDRRLFSKIRNEDDYTPKKKTTIAFAVALKLTVDETMELLAAAGYTLSRSNKFDVIIEYFIQHANYNIHEINEALFAFDQPLLGA
;
A
#
# COMPACT_ATOMS: atom_id res chain seq x y z
N MET A 1 -11.45 -6.83 -3.13
CA MET A 1 -10.05 -7.33 -3.23
C MET A 1 -9.11 -6.14 -3.40
N PRO A 2 -7.87 -6.18 -2.89
CA PRO A 2 -7.00 -5.01 -2.75
C PRO A 2 -6.23 -4.61 -4.03
N LEU A 3 -5.72 -3.37 -4.03
CA LEU A 3 -4.64 -2.92 -4.92
C LEU A 3 -3.30 -3.06 -4.19
N GLU A 4 -2.36 -3.76 -4.83
CA GLU A 4 -0.99 -3.95 -4.35
C GLU A 4 0.03 -3.31 -5.31
N ILE A 5 0.99 -2.56 -4.75
CA ILE A 5 2.13 -2.03 -5.52
C ILE A 5 3.32 -2.94 -5.24
N VAL A 6 3.87 -3.57 -6.28
CA VAL A 6 4.90 -4.59 -6.12
C VAL A 6 6.10 -4.36 -7.02
N ARG A 7 7.29 -4.68 -6.50
CA ARG A 7 8.51 -4.71 -7.29
C ARG A 7 8.73 -6.13 -7.82
N HIS A 8 8.37 -6.36 -9.07
CA HIS A 8 8.51 -7.67 -9.69
C HIS A 8 8.71 -7.56 -11.21
N ASP A 9 8.91 -8.71 -11.86
CA ASP A 9 8.89 -8.84 -13.31
C ASP A 9 7.45 -9.13 -13.71
N LEU A 10 6.84 -8.22 -14.46
CA LEU A 10 5.45 -8.34 -14.89
C LEU A 10 5.20 -9.65 -15.64
N THR A 11 6.19 -10.16 -16.37
CA THR A 11 6.06 -11.41 -17.15
C THR A 11 6.03 -12.67 -16.30
N LYS A 12 6.34 -12.55 -15.00
CA LYS A 12 6.39 -13.65 -14.01
C LYS A 12 5.26 -13.58 -12.99
N MET A 13 4.35 -12.60 -13.11
CA MET A 13 3.20 -12.47 -12.23
C MET A 13 2.24 -13.64 -12.41
N LYS A 14 1.81 -14.25 -11.30
CA LYS A 14 0.80 -15.32 -11.28
C LYS A 14 -0.58 -14.71 -11.09
N VAL A 15 -1.15 -14.22 -12.17
CA VAL A 15 -2.44 -13.52 -12.22
C VAL A 15 -3.25 -14.01 -13.42
N ASP A 16 -4.56 -13.77 -13.44
CA ASP A 16 -5.39 -14.17 -14.58
C ASP A 16 -5.09 -13.35 -15.83
N ALA A 17 -4.85 -12.04 -15.68
CA ALA A 17 -4.55 -11.14 -16.79
C ALA A 17 -3.28 -10.30 -16.56
N VAL A 18 -2.44 -10.19 -17.58
CA VAL A 18 -1.33 -9.23 -17.62
C VAL A 18 -1.63 -8.13 -18.62
N VAL A 19 -1.38 -6.88 -18.25
CA VAL A 19 -1.57 -5.74 -19.15
C VAL A 19 -0.29 -5.41 -19.89
N ASN A 20 -0.38 -5.36 -21.21
CA ASN A 20 0.67 -4.91 -22.10
C ASN A 20 0.46 -3.43 -22.45
N ALA A 21 1.45 -2.58 -22.11
CA ALA A 21 1.54 -1.22 -22.61
C ALA A 21 1.91 -1.24 -24.11
N ALA A 22 0.90 -1.32 -24.95
CA ALA A 22 1.02 -1.56 -26.39
C ALA A 22 1.15 -0.26 -27.19
N ASN A 23 1.42 -0.39 -28.50
CA ASN A 23 1.19 0.67 -29.48
C ASN A 23 -0.12 0.41 -30.23
N THR A 24 -0.63 1.40 -30.95
CA THR A 24 -1.93 1.33 -31.63
C THR A 24 -1.99 0.26 -32.72
N SER A 25 -0.85 -0.13 -33.28
CA SER A 25 -0.75 -1.18 -34.31
C SER A 25 -0.59 -2.59 -33.73
N LEU A 26 -0.61 -2.75 -32.40
CA LEU A 26 -0.46 -4.02 -31.69
C LEU A 26 0.77 -4.84 -32.11
N LYS A 27 1.84 -4.14 -32.53
CA LYS A 27 3.11 -4.78 -32.91
C LYS A 27 4.05 -4.88 -31.72
N MET A 28 4.91 -5.90 -31.72
CA MET A 28 5.98 -6.02 -30.74
C MET A 28 6.82 -4.73 -30.70
N GLY A 29 6.90 -4.13 -29.52
CA GLY A 29 7.73 -2.96 -29.24
C GLY A 29 8.93 -3.28 -28.33
N GLY A 30 9.58 -2.23 -27.84
CA GLY A 30 10.59 -2.32 -26.78
C GLY A 30 9.98 -2.44 -25.37
N GLY A 31 10.83 -2.33 -24.34
CA GLY A 31 10.40 -2.27 -22.94
C GLY A 31 9.56 -3.47 -22.50
N VAL A 32 8.50 -3.19 -21.73
CA VAL A 32 7.59 -4.21 -21.20
C VAL A 32 6.82 -4.94 -22.30
N CYS A 33 6.46 -4.25 -23.39
CA CYS A 33 5.79 -4.87 -24.54
C CYS A 33 6.67 -5.96 -25.15
N GLY A 34 7.93 -5.65 -25.45
CA GLY A 34 8.86 -6.64 -25.95
C GLY A 34 9.11 -7.80 -24.98
N ALA A 35 9.11 -7.54 -23.67
CA ALA A 35 9.24 -8.58 -22.65
C ALA A 35 8.04 -9.54 -22.65
N ILE A 36 6.82 -9.00 -22.73
CA ILE A 36 5.58 -9.79 -22.82
C ILE A 36 5.57 -10.62 -24.11
N PHE A 37 5.89 -10.05 -25.26
CA PHE A 37 5.97 -10.82 -26.52
C PHE A 37 6.97 -11.97 -26.45
N ARG A 38 8.14 -11.75 -25.85
CA ARG A 38 9.12 -12.83 -25.65
C ARG A 38 8.64 -13.90 -24.68
N ALA A 39 7.94 -13.50 -23.61
CA ALA A 39 7.43 -14.43 -22.61
C ALA A 39 6.24 -15.27 -23.11
N ALA A 40 5.33 -14.66 -23.88
CA ALA A 40 4.16 -15.32 -24.46
C ALA A 40 4.50 -16.21 -25.66
N GLY A 41 5.58 -15.89 -26.40
CA GLY A 41 5.86 -16.47 -27.71
C GLY A 41 5.60 -15.43 -28.79
N VAL A 42 6.68 -15.00 -29.46
CA VAL A 42 6.62 -13.84 -30.36
C VAL A 42 5.71 -14.09 -31.55
N SER A 43 5.77 -15.29 -32.14
CA SER A 43 5.02 -15.62 -33.35
C SER A 43 3.53 -15.73 -33.06
N GLU A 44 3.18 -16.48 -32.00
CA GLU A 44 1.81 -16.80 -31.61
C GLU A 44 1.06 -15.54 -31.17
N LEU A 45 1.70 -14.73 -30.31
CA LEU A 45 1.10 -13.48 -29.86
C LEU A 45 0.96 -12.48 -31.00
N GLN A 46 1.96 -12.37 -31.89
CA GLN A 46 1.86 -11.44 -33.02
C GLN A 46 0.76 -11.85 -34.00
N GLU A 47 0.58 -13.15 -34.27
CA GLU A 47 -0.51 -13.63 -35.13
C GLU A 47 -1.89 -13.29 -34.54
N ALA A 48 -2.06 -13.43 -33.22
CA ALA A 48 -3.31 -13.06 -32.55
C ALA A 48 -3.56 -11.54 -32.58
N CYS A 49 -2.53 -10.73 -32.32
CA CYS A 49 -2.61 -9.27 -32.46
C CYS A 49 -2.98 -8.84 -33.89
N ASP A 50 -2.42 -9.51 -34.90
CA ASP A 50 -2.66 -9.18 -36.31
C ASP A 50 -4.10 -9.45 -36.73
N LYS A 51 -4.74 -10.48 -36.15
CA LYS A 51 -6.17 -10.77 -36.34
C LYS A 51 -7.08 -9.73 -35.70
N MET A 52 -6.65 -9.10 -34.60
CA MET A 52 -7.40 -8.04 -33.91
C MET A 52 -7.32 -6.70 -34.64
N GLY A 53 -6.24 -6.44 -35.38
CA GLY A 53 -6.04 -5.21 -36.13
C GLY A 53 -5.45 -4.10 -35.25
N GLU A 54 -6.11 -2.94 -35.21
CA GLU A 54 -5.63 -1.77 -34.45
C GLU A 54 -6.40 -1.57 -33.15
N CYS A 55 -5.72 -1.02 -32.15
CA CYS A 55 -6.32 -0.55 -30.91
C CYS A 55 -6.09 0.95 -30.77
N LYS A 56 -7.14 1.72 -30.46
CA LYS A 56 -6.99 3.17 -30.25
C LYS A 56 -6.35 3.46 -28.90
N VAL A 57 -5.75 4.64 -28.77
CA VAL A 57 -5.23 5.12 -27.48
C VAL A 57 -6.37 5.20 -26.47
N GLY A 58 -6.15 4.68 -25.26
CA GLY A 58 -7.16 4.63 -24.21
C GLY A 58 -8.11 3.42 -24.32
N GLU A 59 -8.12 2.69 -25.43
CA GLU A 59 -8.89 1.45 -25.59
C GLU A 59 -8.06 0.23 -25.16
N ALA A 60 -8.71 -0.93 -25.05
CA ALA A 60 -8.05 -2.18 -24.71
C ALA A 60 -8.63 -3.36 -25.52
N VAL A 61 -7.76 -4.29 -25.90
CA VAL A 61 -8.13 -5.57 -26.53
C VAL A 61 -7.46 -6.72 -25.80
N VAL A 62 -7.97 -7.94 -25.95
CA VAL A 62 -7.48 -9.13 -25.23
C VAL A 62 -7.03 -10.21 -26.21
N THR A 63 -5.98 -10.93 -25.82
CA THR A 63 -5.54 -12.20 -26.40
C THR A 63 -5.36 -13.24 -25.30
N ASP A 64 -5.19 -14.50 -25.68
CA ASP A 64 -4.76 -15.54 -24.74
C ASP A 64 -3.34 -15.28 -24.23
N GLY A 65 -2.97 -15.85 -23.08
CA GLY A 65 -1.65 -15.66 -22.49
C GLY A 65 -0.52 -16.49 -23.10
N PHE A 66 -0.86 -17.44 -23.98
CA PHE A 66 0.09 -18.34 -24.66
C PHE A 66 1.04 -19.04 -23.68
N ASN A 67 2.35 -18.81 -23.78
CA ASN A 67 3.36 -19.43 -22.92
C ASN A 67 3.48 -18.79 -21.52
N MET A 68 2.70 -17.74 -21.22
CA MET A 68 2.70 -17.11 -19.89
C MET A 68 1.84 -17.91 -18.90
N GLU A 69 2.14 -17.78 -17.60
CA GLU A 69 1.28 -18.33 -16.53
C GLU A 69 -0.09 -17.60 -16.47
N ALA A 70 -0.16 -16.36 -16.96
CA ALA A 70 -1.40 -15.61 -17.08
C ALA A 70 -2.29 -16.20 -18.16
N LYS A 71 -3.61 -16.23 -17.92
CA LYS A 71 -4.60 -16.74 -18.89
C LYS A 71 -4.79 -15.79 -20.06
N TYR A 72 -4.71 -14.49 -19.81
CA TYR A 72 -4.97 -13.45 -20.79
C TYR A 72 -3.87 -12.38 -20.81
N ILE A 73 -3.66 -11.81 -22.00
CA ILE A 73 -2.88 -10.58 -22.17
C ILE A 73 -3.82 -9.49 -22.67
N ILE A 74 -3.95 -8.41 -21.90
CA ILE A 74 -4.74 -7.24 -22.27
C ILE A 74 -3.81 -6.18 -22.85
N HIS A 75 -4.00 -5.84 -24.11
CA HIS A 75 -3.20 -4.85 -24.82
C HIS A 75 -3.90 -3.50 -24.80
N THR A 76 -3.26 -2.50 -24.23
CA THR A 76 -3.80 -1.14 -24.19
C THR A 76 -2.73 -0.13 -24.60
N PRO A 77 -2.96 0.67 -25.66
CA PRO A 77 -2.10 1.78 -26.01
C PRO A 77 -2.36 2.98 -25.09
N GLY A 78 -1.36 3.35 -24.31
CA GLY A 78 -1.37 4.59 -23.54
C GLY A 78 -1.05 5.83 -24.40
N PRO A 79 -1.31 7.04 -23.90
CA PRO A 79 -0.99 8.27 -24.61
C PRO A 79 0.52 8.53 -24.62
N ILE A 80 1.01 9.17 -25.68
CA ILE A 80 2.35 9.77 -25.75
C ILE A 80 2.27 11.13 -25.07
N TRP A 81 3.17 11.39 -24.10
CA TRP A 81 3.19 12.67 -23.40
C TRP A 81 3.62 13.82 -24.31
N GLN A 82 2.78 14.85 -24.38
CA GLN A 82 3.03 16.06 -25.18
C GLN A 82 2.81 17.33 -24.33
N GLY A 83 3.13 17.25 -23.04
CA GLY A 83 3.05 18.38 -22.11
C GLY A 83 1.69 18.54 -21.41
N GLY A 84 0.80 17.56 -21.48
CA GLY A 84 -0.39 17.46 -20.62
C GLY A 84 -1.59 18.28 -21.06
N SER A 85 -1.55 18.88 -22.25
CA SER A 85 -2.59 19.77 -22.79
C SER A 85 -3.44 19.14 -23.89
N LYS A 86 -3.20 17.86 -24.21
CA LYS A 86 -3.85 17.10 -25.30
C LYS A 86 -4.65 15.92 -24.77
N HIS A 87 -5.31 16.11 -23.62
CA HIS A 87 -6.14 15.09 -22.97
C HIS A 87 -5.38 13.82 -22.57
N GLU A 88 -4.05 13.88 -22.43
CA GLU A 88 -3.24 12.70 -22.12
C GLU A 88 -3.65 12.08 -20.78
N GLY A 89 -4.03 12.89 -19.78
CA GLY A 89 -4.52 12.36 -18.51
C GLY A 89 -5.81 11.56 -18.65
N GLU A 90 -6.74 12.02 -19.46
CA GLU A 90 -8.03 11.34 -19.73
C GLU A 90 -7.82 10.03 -20.49
N LEU A 91 -6.92 10.04 -21.48
CA LEU A 91 -6.57 8.85 -22.27
C LEU A 91 -5.81 7.80 -21.44
N LEU A 92 -4.94 8.23 -20.53
CA LEU A 92 -4.25 7.33 -19.62
C LEU A 92 -5.24 6.68 -18.64
N LYS A 93 -6.15 7.48 -18.08
CA LYS A 93 -7.26 6.99 -17.26
C LYS A 93 -8.12 5.97 -18.02
N ALA A 94 -8.47 6.26 -19.27
CA ALA A 94 -9.22 5.33 -20.12
C ALA A 94 -8.48 3.99 -20.32
N SER A 95 -7.16 4.03 -20.52
CA SER A 95 -6.32 2.83 -20.70
C SER A 95 -6.44 1.87 -19.50
N TYR A 96 -6.33 2.40 -18.27
CA TYR A 96 -6.52 1.61 -17.05
C TYR A 96 -7.95 1.10 -16.91
N TYR A 97 -8.93 1.99 -17.05
CA TYR A 97 -10.35 1.65 -16.86
C TYR A 97 -10.83 0.58 -17.86
N ASN A 98 -10.52 0.73 -19.14
CA ASN A 98 -10.93 -0.22 -20.18
C ASN A 98 -10.23 -1.57 -20.02
N SER A 99 -8.97 -1.59 -19.56
CA SER A 99 -8.28 -2.83 -19.23
C SER A 99 -8.93 -3.57 -18.05
N LEU A 100 -9.25 -2.86 -16.97
CA LEU A 100 -9.97 -3.41 -15.80
C LEU A 100 -11.36 -3.94 -16.19
N LYS A 101 -12.10 -3.17 -16.99
CA LYS A 101 -13.41 -3.56 -17.50
C LYS A 101 -13.31 -4.84 -18.33
N LEU A 102 -12.32 -4.94 -19.21
CA LEU A 102 -12.12 -6.13 -20.05
C LEU A 102 -11.77 -7.36 -19.21
N ALA A 103 -10.88 -7.21 -18.22
CA ALA A 103 -10.57 -8.30 -17.29
C ALA A 103 -11.80 -8.78 -16.50
N ASN A 104 -12.63 -7.84 -16.03
CA ASN A 104 -13.87 -8.16 -15.32
C ASN A 104 -14.87 -8.89 -16.24
N ASN A 105 -14.99 -8.48 -17.51
CA ASN A 105 -15.84 -9.17 -18.50
C ASN A 105 -15.36 -10.59 -18.80
N HIS A 106 -14.06 -10.84 -18.70
CA HIS A 106 -13.44 -12.16 -18.80
C HIS A 106 -13.40 -12.91 -17.47
N GLN A 107 -14.11 -12.43 -16.43
CA GLN A 107 -14.19 -13.05 -15.11
C GLN A 107 -12.82 -13.29 -14.46
N CYS A 108 -11.85 -12.42 -14.74
CA CYS A 108 -10.55 -12.46 -14.08
C CYS A 108 -10.70 -12.04 -12.62
N GLU A 109 -10.14 -12.82 -11.71
CA GLU A 109 -10.07 -12.48 -10.28
C GLU A 109 -8.83 -11.63 -9.98
N SER A 110 -7.81 -11.67 -10.85
CA SER A 110 -6.55 -10.95 -10.67
C SER A 110 -5.97 -10.36 -11.96
N ILE A 111 -5.37 -9.17 -11.87
CA ILE A 111 -4.74 -8.46 -12.99
C ILE A 111 -3.47 -7.74 -12.56
N ALA A 112 -2.44 -7.75 -13.43
CA ALA A 112 -1.20 -7.01 -13.20
C ALA A 112 -0.95 -5.96 -14.29
N PHE A 113 -0.69 -4.73 -13.86
CA PHE A 113 -0.39 -3.57 -14.69
C PHE A 113 1.10 -3.19 -14.61
N PRO A 114 1.73 -2.81 -15.72
CA PRO A 114 2.88 -1.91 -15.67
C PRO A 114 2.40 -0.48 -15.38
N LEU A 115 3.33 0.42 -15.07
CA LEU A 115 3.03 1.85 -15.11
C LEU A 115 2.96 2.31 -16.59
N ILE A 116 1.75 2.46 -17.11
CA ILE A 116 1.49 2.73 -18.54
C ILE A 116 2.06 4.11 -18.94
N SER A 117 2.62 4.19 -20.15
CA SER A 117 3.18 5.40 -20.78
C SER A 117 4.43 6.02 -20.15
N THR A 118 4.95 5.53 -19.02
CA THR A 118 6.11 6.16 -18.34
C THR A 118 7.48 5.74 -18.86
N GLY A 119 7.53 4.77 -19.78
CA GLY A 119 8.74 4.35 -20.47
C GLY A 119 8.99 5.20 -21.72
N ILE A 120 8.90 4.57 -22.89
CA ILE A 120 9.18 5.21 -24.20
C ILE A 120 8.26 6.42 -24.45
N TYR A 121 7.03 6.40 -23.95
CA TYR A 121 6.04 7.47 -24.17
C TYR A 121 6.23 8.69 -23.25
N GLY A 122 7.16 8.63 -22.31
CA GLY A 122 7.66 9.80 -21.57
C GLY A 122 6.68 10.46 -20.61
N TYR A 123 5.57 9.79 -20.25
CA TYR A 123 4.61 10.35 -19.29
C TYR A 123 5.29 10.55 -17.92
N PRO A 124 5.15 11.74 -17.29
CA PRO A 124 5.66 11.98 -15.95
C PRO A 124 5.21 10.89 -14.98
N LYS A 125 6.16 10.22 -14.34
CA LYS A 125 5.86 9.00 -13.57
C LYS A 125 4.91 9.25 -12.40
N GLU A 126 5.08 10.39 -11.74
CA GLU A 126 4.23 10.82 -10.63
C GLU A 126 2.78 11.01 -11.05
N GLU A 127 2.55 11.78 -12.12
CA GLU A 127 1.21 12.03 -12.66
C GLU A 127 0.56 10.72 -13.15
N ALA A 128 1.34 9.88 -13.84
CA ALA A 128 0.86 8.59 -14.33
C ALA A 128 0.46 7.65 -13.20
N LEU A 129 1.22 7.65 -12.10
CA LEU A 129 0.95 6.86 -10.91
C LEU A 129 -0.33 7.32 -10.21
N GLN A 130 -0.49 8.62 -9.99
CA GLN A 130 -1.72 9.18 -9.41
C GLN A 130 -2.94 8.80 -10.24
N ILE A 131 -2.84 8.85 -11.58
CA ILE A 131 -3.91 8.41 -12.49
C ILE A 131 -4.16 6.90 -12.34
N ALA A 132 -3.12 6.08 -12.31
CA ALA A 132 -3.25 4.62 -12.16
C ALA A 132 -3.97 4.26 -10.86
N VAL A 133 -3.45 4.75 -9.74
CA VAL A 133 -3.95 4.51 -8.39
C VAL A 133 -5.39 4.99 -8.22
N SER A 134 -5.67 6.24 -8.61
CA SER A 134 -7.02 6.80 -8.48
C SER A 134 -8.05 6.05 -9.35
N THR A 135 -7.66 5.65 -10.56
CA THR A 135 -8.54 4.93 -11.48
C THR A 135 -8.80 3.51 -10.99
N ILE A 136 -7.77 2.78 -10.57
CA ILE A 136 -7.88 1.42 -10.03
C ILE A 136 -8.70 1.44 -8.74
N GLY A 137 -8.37 2.32 -7.80
CA GLY A 137 -9.09 2.45 -6.54
C GLY A 137 -10.58 2.72 -6.76
N SER A 138 -10.92 3.65 -7.67
CA SER A 138 -12.31 3.96 -8.02
C SER A 138 -13.05 2.75 -8.63
N PHE A 139 -12.37 1.93 -9.42
CA PHE A 139 -12.92 0.71 -9.98
C PHE A 139 -13.20 -0.35 -8.90
N LEU A 140 -12.25 -0.55 -7.97
CA LEU A 140 -12.36 -1.51 -6.87
C LEU A 140 -13.41 -1.17 -5.81
N LEU A 141 -13.91 0.08 -5.79
CA LEU A 141 -15.08 0.42 -4.98
C LEU A 141 -16.32 -0.37 -5.39
N HIS A 142 -16.46 -0.72 -6.68
CA HIS A 142 -17.65 -1.35 -7.24
C HIS A 142 -17.42 -2.78 -7.74
N HIS A 143 -16.15 -3.20 -7.85
CA HIS A 143 -15.75 -4.50 -8.39
C HIS A 143 -14.78 -5.21 -7.45
N ASP A 144 -14.90 -6.53 -7.33
CA ASP A 144 -13.95 -7.35 -6.59
C ASP A 144 -12.92 -7.94 -7.55
N MET A 145 -11.69 -7.42 -7.52
CA MET A 145 -10.55 -7.92 -8.30
C MET A 145 -9.25 -7.61 -7.57
N LEU A 146 -8.28 -8.53 -7.59
CA LEU A 146 -6.94 -8.30 -7.07
C LEU A 146 -6.11 -7.59 -8.14
N VAL A 147 -5.64 -6.37 -7.84
CA VAL A 147 -4.91 -5.57 -8.83
C VAL A 147 -3.48 -5.34 -8.38
N TYR A 148 -2.52 -5.68 -9.24
CA TYR A 148 -1.11 -5.40 -9.02
C TYR A 148 -0.65 -4.25 -9.90
N LEU A 149 -0.01 -3.24 -9.32
CA LEU A 149 0.80 -2.26 -10.05
C LEU A 149 2.28 -2.66 -9.92
N VAL A 150 2.84 -3.19 -11.00
CA VAL A 150 4.19 -3.77 -11.03
C VAL A 150 5.20 -2.73 -11.50
N VAL A 151 6.19 -2.45 -10.64
CA VAL A 151 7.23 -1.45 -10.88
C VAL A 151 8.60 -2.09 -10.93
N PHE A 152 9.44 -1.66 -11.89
CA PHE A 152 10.75 -2.30 -12.14
C PHE A 152 11.92 -1.58 -11.45
N ASP A 153 11.82 -0.26 -11.20
CA ASP A 153 12.95 0.57 -10.73
C ASP A 153 12.57 1.50 -9.55
N LYS A 154 13.52 1.68 -8.61
CA LYS A 154 13.45 2.57 -7.44
C LYS A 154 13.26 4.03 -7.84
N GLY A 155 13.84 4.46 -8.96
CA GLY A 155 13.68 5.81 -9.51
C GLY A 155 12.37 6.03 -10.29
N SER A 156 11.44 5.06 -10.25
CA SER A 156 10.14 5.21 -10.92
C SER A 156 9.07 5.86 -10.06
N PHE A 157 9.27 5.90 -8.76
CA PHE A 157 8.48 6.70 -7.83
C PHE A 157 9.32 7.91 -7.43
N GLY A 158 9.42 8.86 -8.36
CA GLY A 158 9.57 10.23 -7.91
C GLY A 158 8.24 10.59 -7.29
N LEU A 159 8.15 10.56 -5.96
CA LEU A 159 7.19 11.39 -5.25
C LEU A 159 7.16 12.78 -5.91
N SER A 160 6.07 13.53 -5.72
CA SER A 160 6.17 14.99 -5.83
C SER A 160 7.41 15.37 -5.07
N LYS A 161 8.44 15.87 -5.76
CA LYS A 161 9.74 16.14 -5.15
C LYS A 161 9.54 16.94 -3.86
N LYS A 162 8.47 17.73 -3.84
CA LYS A 162 7.84 18.40 -2.70
C LYS A 162 7.41 17.46 -1.57
N LEU A 163 6.51 16.49 -1.75
CA LEU A 163 6.07 15.55 -0.70
C LEU A 163 7.23 14.71 -0.13
N PHE A 164 8.20 14.31 -0.97
CA PHE A 164 9.36 13.55 -0.47
C PHE A 164 10.24 14.45 0.39
N THR A 165 10.49 15.66 -0.08
CA THR A 165 11.20 16.68 0.69
C THR A 165 10.43 17.04 1.96
N SER A 166 9.08 17.10 1.93
CA SER A 166 8.26 17.43 3.09
C SER A 166 8.26 16.32 4.14
N ILE A 167 8.18 15.05 3.74
CA ILE A 167 8.31 13.92 4.67
C ILE A 167 9.73 13.85 5.21
N HIS A 168 10.74 14.07 4.37
CA HIS A 168 12.14 14.09 4.81
C HIS A 168 12.43 15.26 5.76
N GLN A 169 11.98 16.46 5.44
CA GLN A 169 12.07 17.65 6.29
C GLN A 169 11.30 17.46 7.59
N TYR A 170 10.14 16.82 7.57
CA TYR A 170 9.41 16.48 8.79
C TYR A 170 10.20 15.49 9.66
N ILE A 171 10.80 14.46 9.04
CA ILE A 171 11.71 13.52 9.70
C ILE A 171 12.99 14.23 10.18
N ASP A 172 13.45 15.30 9.54
CA ASP A 172 14.65 16.02 9.97
C ASP A 172 14.34 17.03 11.09
N GLU A 173 13.32 17.88 10.91
CA GLU A 173 12.89 18.93 11.84
C GLU A 173 12.38 18.38 13.17
N HIS A 174 11.73 17.23 13.17
CA HIS A 174 11.16 16.64 14.38
C HIS A 174 12.11 15.61 15.03
N TYR A 175 13.29 15.33 14.46
CA TYR A 175 14.15 14.22 14.92
C TYR A 175 15.68 14.43 14.88
N VAL A 176 16.23 15.50 14.27
CA VAL A 176 17.71 15.69 14.22
C VAL A 176 18.29 16.34 15.50
N GLU A 177 17.50 16.95 16.38
CA GLU A 177 18.06 17.58 17.60
C GLU A 177 18.32 16.60 18.79
N GLU A 178 17.71 15.41 18.85
CA GLU A 178 17.93 14.48 19.99
C GLU A 178 19.15 13.56 19.85
N VAL A 179 19.66 13.36 18.63
CA VAL A 179 20.82 12.49 18.39
C VAL A 179 22.14 13.21 18.69
N GLU A 180 22.25 14.52 18.45
CA GLU A 180 23.48 15.28 18.73
C GLU A 180 23.72 15.55 20.24
N ILE A 181 22.66 15.57 21.05
CA ILE A 181 22.79 15.75 22.51
C ILE A 181 23.14 14.42 23.20
N THR A 182 22.65 13.29 22.68
CA THR A 182 22.87 11.98 23.30
C THR A 182 24.23 11.37 22.95
N PHE A 183 24.78 11.64 21.75
CA PHE A 183 26.07 11.08 21.31
C PHE A 183 27.32 11.89 21.69
N ASN A 184 27.17 13.12 22.22
CA ASN A 184 28.31 13.92 22.71
C ASN A 184 28.67 13.68 24.19
N ARG A 185 27.92 12.87 24.92
CA ARG A 185 28.29 12.35 26.25
C ARG A 185 28.57 10.86 26.15
N ASN A 186 29.77 10.48 25.69
CA ASN A 186 30.55 9.35 26.23
C ASN A 186 31.69 8.93 25.29
N ARG A 187 32.74 9.75 25.23
CA ARG A 187 34.06 9.24 24.84
C ARG A 187 35.21 9.89 25.59
N LYS A 188 35.16 9.87 26.92
CA LYS A 188 36.33 9.85 27.82
C LYS A 188 35.88 9.69 29.27
N GLU A 189 36.58 8.82 30.00
CA GLU A 189 36.46 8.51 31.44
C GLU A 189 35.27 7.60 31.79
N ARG A 190 35.39 6.47 32.50
CA ARG A 190 36.44 5.82 33.29
C ARG A 190 36.03 4.33 33.42
N TYR A 191 36.94 3.41 33.15
CA TYR A 191 36.90 2.08 33.78
C TYR A 191 37.88 2.14 34.95
N ILE A 192 37.36 2.19 36.18
CA ILE A 192 38.09 1.80 37.37
C ILE A 192 37.26 0.69 38.01
N LEU A 193 37.87 -0.50 38.08
CA LEU A 193 37.37 -1.65 38.83
C LEU A 193 37.41 -1.30 40.33
N GLU A 194 36.25 -1.22 40.96
CA GLU A 194 36.15 -1.36 42.42
C GLU A 194 35.35 -2.63 42.75
N GLN A 195 35.88 -3.39 43.69
CA GLN A 195 35.39 -4.69 44.14
C GLN A 195 34.04 -4.57 44.89
N PRO A 196 33.21 -5.63 44.95
CA PRO A 196 31.87 -5.52 45.52
C PRO A 196 31.93 -5.39 47.06
N GLN A 197 31.28 -4.37 47.61
CA GLN A 197 30.90 -4.32 49.02
C GLN A 197 29.58 -5.05 49.24
N GLU A 198 29.52 -5.89 50.28
CA GLU A 198 28.29 -6.50 50.79
C GLU A 198 27.31 -5.41 51.25
N VAL A 199 26.05 -5.50 50.82
CA VAL A 199 24.96 -4.67 51.34
C VAL A 199 24.07 -5.55 52.21
N GLU A 200 23.92 -5.17 53.48
CA GLU A 200 23.08 -5.84 54.48
C GLU A 200 21.60 -5.87 54.06
N PHE A 201 20.97 -7.04 54.23
CA PHE A 201 19.52 -7.22 54.08
C PHE A 201 18.77 -6.54 55.23
N VAL A 202 17.98 -5.51 54.92
CA VAL A 202 16.94 -5.00 55.82
C VAL A 202 15.64 -5.76 55.54
N GLN A 203 15.01 -6.27 56.60
CA GLN A 203 13.82 -7.14 56.55
C GLN A 203 12.60 -6.48 55.85
N PRO A 204 11.76 -7.28 55.16
CA PRO A 204 10.60 -6.78 54.43
C PRO A 204 9.36 -6.79 55.31
N ASP A 205 8.93 -5.64 55.81
CA ASP A 205 7.61 -5.50 56.42
C ASP A 205 6.98 -4.18 55.97
N LEU A 206 6.34 -4.18 54.80
CA LEU A 206 5.23 -3.27 54.43
C LEU A 206 4.77 -3.48 52.97
N TYR A 207 4.19 -4.66 52.69
CA TYR A 207 3.20 -4.77 51.60
C TYR A 207 1.97 -5.44 52.16
N LYS A 208 1.00 -4.62 52.58
CA LYS A 208 -0.38 -5.08 52.72
C LYS A 208 -0.85 -5.43 51.30
N GLU A 209 -0.99 -6.72 51.02
CA GLU A 209 -1.72 -7.26 49.88
C GLU A 209 -3.15 -6.72 49.93
N ALA A 210 -3.38 -5.56 49.32
CA ALA A 210 -4.71 -5.20 48.87
C ALA A 210 -5.08 -6.19 47.76
N GLU A 211 -6.31 -6.71 47.78
CA GLU A 211 -6.89 -7.70 46.88
C GLU A 211 -6.89 -7.29 45.38
N TYR A 212 -5.71 -7.14 44.77
CA TYR A 212 -5.52 -7.08 43.32
C TYR A 212 -5.22 -8.49 42.82
N SER A 213 -6.22 -9.37 42.89
CA SER A 213 -6.16 -10.69 42.23
C SER A 213 -6.17 -10.50 40.72
N LEU A 214 -5.34 -11.24 39.99
CA LEU A 214 -5.34 -11.30 38.52
C LEU A 214 -6.76 -11.58 37.97
N VAL A 215 -7.56 -12.35 38.70
CA VAL A 215 -8.96 -12.64 38.35
C VAL A 215 -9.80 -11.36 38.29
N ASN A 216 -9.66 -10.46 39.28
CA ASN A 216 -10.38 -9.18 39.32
C ASN A 216 -9.96 -8.21 38.19
N LEU A 217 -8.73 -8.37 37.67
CA LEU A 217 -8.23 -7.58 36.52
C LEU A 217 -8.73 -8.15 35.18
N LEU A 218 -8.83 -9.47 35.07
CA LEU A 218 -9.38 -10.14 33.88
C LEU A 218 -10.91 -9.93 33.74
N ASP A 219 -11.62 -9.71 34.84
CA ASP A 219 -13.06 -9.39 34.83
C ASP A 219 -13.37 -7.92 34.46
N ARG A 220 -12.34 -7.07 34.31
CA ARG A 220 -12.45 -5.63 34.00
C ARG A 220 -11.62 -5.23 32.76
N LEU A 221 -11.59 -6.10 31.77
CA LEU A 221 -10.90 -5.81 30.51
C LEU A 221 -11.63 -4.70 29.74
N ASP A 222 -10.84 -3.82 29.12
CA ASP A 222 -11.35 -2.80 28.19
C ASP A 222 -11.93 -3.45 26.92
N GLU A 223 -12.65 -2.65 26.12
CA GLU A 223 -13.15 -3.04 24.80
C GLU A 223 -12.07 -3.76 23.98
N SER A 224 -12.45 -4.89 23.38
CA SER A 224 -11.64 -5.58 22.39
C SER A 224 -11.37 -4.68 21.18
N PHE A 225 -10.37 -5.06 20.37
CA PHE A 225 -10.10 -4.37 19.11
C PHE A 225 -11.35 -4.32 18.21
N SER A 226 -12.07 -5.43 18.09
CA SER A 226 -13.22 -5.56 17.20
C SER A 226 -14.38 -4.67 17.64
N GLU A 227 -14.69 -4.63 18.94
CA GLU A 227 -15.69 -3.72 19.51
C GLU A 227 -15.32 -2.26 19.27
N ARG A 228 -14.06 -1.88 19.53
CA ARG A 228 -13.58 -0.51 19.34
C ARG A 228 -13.60 -0.10 17.87
N LEU A 229 -13.21 -0.99 16.97
CA LEU A 229 -13.27 -0.76 15.52
C LEU A 229 -14.73 -0.50 15.09
N LEU A 230 -15.67 -1.35 15.51
CA LEU A 230 -17.08 -1.21 15.14
C LEU A 230 -17.72 0.06 15.72
N ARG A 231 -17.36 0.43 16.95
CA ARG A 231 -17.76 1.72 17.55
C ARG A 231 -17.31 2.90 16.68
N PHE A 232 -16.05 2.92 16.23
CA PHE A 232 -15.57 3.97 15.32
C PHE A 232 -16.25 3.92 13.94
N VAL A 233 -16.58 2.73 13.42
CA VAL A 233 -17.33 2.58 12.16
C VAL A 233 -18.70 3.28 12.28
N ASP A 234 -19.42 3.02 13.37
CA ASP A 234 -20.72 3.62 13.66
C ASP A 234 -20.61 5.14 13.87
N GLU A 235 -19.65 5.60 14.68
CA GLU A 235 -19.42 7.03 14.95
C GLU A 235 -19.07 7.83 13.70
N LYS A 236 -18.31 7.24 12.77
CA LYS A 236 -17.95 7.86 11.48
C LYS A 236 -19.05 7.66 10.41
N GLY A 237 -20.14 6.96 10.74
CA GLY A 237 -21.27 6.71 9.84
C GLY A 237 -20.90 5.92 8.59
N MET A 238 -19.94 4.99 8.70
CA MET A 238 -19.44 4.19 7.59
C MET A 238 -20.08 2.80 7.60
N THR A 239 -20.34 2.23 6.43
CA THR A 239 -20.77 0.82 6.36
C THR A 239 -19.57 -0.12 6.42
N ASP A 240 -19.76 -1.33 6.94
CA ASP A 240 -18.76 -2.42 6.90
C ASP A 240 -18.06 -2.54 5.54
N VAL A 241 -18.86 -2.48 4.46
CA VAL A 241 -18.37 -2.60 3.08
C VAL A 241 -17.46 -1.46 2.69
N GLU A 242 -17.84 -0.22 3.02
CA GLU A 242 -17.00 0.94 2.78
C GLU A 242 -15.73 0.89 3.63
N THR A 243 -15.82 0.46 4.89
CA THR A 243 -14.70 0.39 5.82
C THR A 243 -13.59 -0.52 5.30
N TYR A 244 -13.90 -1.79 4.98
CA TYR A 244 -12.84 -2.71 4.52
C TYR A 244 -12.33 -2.35 3.11
N LYS A 245 -13.18 -1.81 2.23
CA LYS A 245 -12.75 -1.36 0.90
C LYS A 245 -11.80 -0.17 0.98
N ARG A 246 -12.12 0.83 1.82
CA ARG A 246 -11.25 2.00 2.07
C ARG A 246 -9.96 1.62 2.77
N ALA A 247 -10.00 0.62 3.65
CA ALA A 247 -8.82 0.10 4.32
C ALA A 247 -7.94 -0.77 3.40
N ASN A 248 -8.33 -0.98 2.14
CA ASN A 248 -7.65 -1.89 1.21
C ASN A 248 -7.48 -3.30 1.83
N ILE A 249 -8.56 -3.82 2.42
CA ILE A 249 -8.59 -5.11 3.12
C ILE A 249 -9.59 -6.05 2.44
N ASP A 250 -9.23 -7.33 2.34
CA ASP A 250 -10.12 -8.36 1.84
C ASP A 250 -11.34 -8.57 2.75
N ARG A 251 -12.51 -8.81 2.14
CA ARG A 251 -13.77 -9.03 2.85
C ARG A 251 -13.70 -10.20 3.83
N ARG A 252 -12.97 -11.28 3.50
CA ARG A 252 -12.85 -12.45 4.39
C ARG A 252 -12.03 -12.10 5.62
N LEU A 253 -10.97 -11.31 5.46
CA LEU A 253 -10.18 -10.82 6.59
C LEU A 253 -11.03 -9.91 7.51
N PHE A 254 -11.79 -8.97 6.93
CA PHE A 254 -12.71 -8.14 7.72
C PHE A 254 -13.77 -8.98 8.43
N SER A 255 -14.31 -9.99 7.76
CA SER A 255 -15.29 -10.90 8.36
C SER A 255 -14.73 -11.71 9.54
N LYS A 256 -13.43 -12.01 9.56
CA LYS A 256 -12.80 -12.64 10.73
C LYS A 256 -12.72 -11.67 11.88
N ILE A 257 -12.16 -10.49 11.64
CA ILE A 257 -12.07 -9.40 12.61
C ILE A 257 -13.44 -9.12 13.26
N ARG A 258 -14.50 -9.02 12.45
CA ARG A 258 -15.83 -8.67 12.95
C ARG A 258 -16.48 -9.74 13.84
N ASN A 259 -16.21 -11.02 13.61
CA ASN A 259 -16.94 -12.12 14.27
C ASN A 259 -16.10 -12.90 15.29
N GLU A 260 -14.80 -12.62 15.39
CA GLU A 260 -13.88 -13.24 16.36
C GLU A 260 -13.46 -12.17 17.38
N ASP A 261 -14.05 -12.20 18.58
CA ASP A 261 -13.87 -11.17 19.61
C ASP A 261 -12.42 -11.07 20.13
N ASP A 262 -11.66 -12.16 20.02
CA ASP A 262 -10.25 -12.25 20.40
C ASP A 262 -9.28 -12.02 19.22
N TYR A 263 -9.80 -11.72 18.03
CA TYR A 263 -8.96 -11.50 16.85
C TYR A 263 -8.17 -10.19 16.96
N THR A 264 -6.86 -10.33 17.06
CA THR A 264 -5.95 -9.18 17.08
C THR A 264 -5.28 -9.03 15.70
N PRO A 265 -5.65 -8.03 14.88
CA PRO A 265 -5.02 -7.81 13.59
C PRO A 265 -3.57 -7.32 13.75
N LYS A 266 -2.77 -7.43 12.68
CA LYS A 266 -1.43 -6.84 12.67
C LYS A 266 -1.50 -5.31 12.76
N LYS A 267 -0.44 -4.68 13.28
CA LYS A 267 -0.31 -3.21 13.37
C LYS A 267 -0.66 -2.48 12.06
N LYS A 268 -0.12 -2.94 10.93
CA LYS A 268 -0.39 -2.33 9.60
C LYS A 268 -1.87 -2.40 9.20
N THR A 269 -2.57 -3.46 9.61
CA THR A 269 -4.00 -3.66 9.35
C THR A 269 -4.83 -2.74 10.23
N THR A 270 -4.45 -2.59 11.50
CA THR A 270 -5.06 -1.62 12.42
C THR A 270 -4.94 -0.18 11.91
N ILE A 271 -3.75 0.21 11.46
CA ILE A 271 -3.51 1.53 10.87
C ILE A 271 -4.32 1.71 9.58
N ALA A 272 -4.45 0.68 8.75
CA ALA A 272 -5.27 0.76 7.54
C ALA A 272 -6.73 1.08 7.86
N PHE A 273 -7.30 0.53 8.95
CA PHE A 273 -8.63 0.93 9.42
C PHE A 273 -8.67 2.35 9.99
N ALA A 274 -7.66 2.76 10.75
CA ALA A 274 -7.58 4.13 11.24
C ALA A 274 -7.58 5.16 10.09
N VAL A 275 -6.80 4.88 9.03
CA VAL A 275 -6.78 5.66 7.80
C VAL A 275 -8.14 5.63 7.10
N ALA A 276 -8.75 4.45 6.94
CA ALA A 276 -10.06 4.30 6.29
C ALA A 276 -11.18 5.10 6.97
N LEU A 277 -11.16 5.12 8.31
CA LEU A 277 -12.12 5.84 9.17
C LEU A 277 -11.75 7.31 9.37
N LYS A 278 -10.63 7.77 8.81
CA LYS A 278 -10.11 9.14 8.95
C LYS A 278 -9.95 9.54 10.41
N LEU A 279 -9.39 8.64 11.22
CA LEU A 279 -9.17 8.85 12.64
C LEU A 279 -8.08 9.91 12.87
N THR A 280 -8.24 10.74 13.90
CA THR A 280 -7.18 11.62 14.38
C THR A 280 -5.99 10.82 14.94
N VAL A 281 -4.89 11.48 15.27
CA VAL A 281 -3.74 10.82 15.91
C VAL A 281 -4.16 10.15 17.23
N ASP A 282 -4.95 10.83 18.05
CA ASP A 282 -5.43 10.30 19.33
C ASP A 282 -6.38 9.11 19.14
N GLU A 283 -7.38 9.24 18.26
CA GLU A 283 -8.30 8.13 17.92
C GLU A 283 -7.53 6.93 17.32
N THR A 284 -6.48 7.18 16.54
CA THR A 284 -5.61 6.13 15.99
C THR A 284 -4.83 5.42 17.08
N MET A 285 -4.32 6.16 18.06
CA MET A 285 -3.62 5.59 19.22
C MET A 285 -4.56 4.78 20.10
N GLU A 286 -5.80 5.24 20.30
CA GLU A 286 -6.85 4.48 20.98
C GLU A 286 -7.14 3.16 20.26
N LEU A 287 -7.31 3.18 18.94
CA LEU A 287 -7.57 1.95 18.16
C LEU A 287 -6.35 1.01 18.20
N LEU A 288 -5.14 1.54 18.09
CA LEU A 288 -3.90 0.76 18.17
C LEU A 288 -3.72 0.10 19.54
N ALA A 289 -4.04 0.81 20.62
CA ALA A 289 -3.92 0.30 21.98
C ALA A 289 -4.81 -0.94 22.21
N ALA A 290 -6.02 -0.96 21.63
CA ALA A 290 -6.91 -2.12 21.70
C ALA A 290 -6.33 -3.38 21.01
N ALA A 291 -5.40 -3.20 20.05
CA ALA A 291 -4.66 -4.29 19.42
C ALA A 291 -3.24 -4.48 20.01
N GLY A 292 -2.90 -3.80 21.12
CA GLY A 292 -1.59 -3.91 21.76
C GLY A 292 -0.46 -3.17 21.05
N TYR A 293 -0.76 -2.13 20.28
CA TYR A 293 0.22 -1.34 19.53
C TYR A 293 0.23 0.14 19.93
N THR A 294 1.26 0.85 19.48
CA THR A 294 1.44 2.29 19.62
C THR A 294 2.17 2.84 18.38
N LEU A 295 2.05 4.12 18.06
CA LEU A 295 2.94 4.76 17.08
C LEU A 295 4.25 5.16 17.78
N SER A 296 5.37 4.56 17.37
CA SER A 296 6.68 4.86 17.92
C SER A 296 7.45 5.84 17.04
N ARG A 297 7.93 6.93 17.65
CA ARG A 297 8.84 7.88 17.01
C ARG A 297 10.18 7.26 16.57
N SER A 298 10.55 6.11 17.13
CA SER A 298 11.78 5.38 16.76
C SER A 298 11.62 4.54 15.48
N ASN A 299 10.43 4.52 14.88
CA ASN A 299 10.12 3.68 13.73
C ASN A 299 9.69 4.55 12.53
N LYS A 300 10.43 4.45 11.42
CA LYS A 300 10.15 5.23 10.20
C LYS A 300 8.74 5.00 9.64
N PHE A 301 8.24 3.76 9.69
CA PHE A 301 6.87 3.44 9.27
C PHE A 301 5.86 4.24 10.11
N ASP A 302 5.99 4.22 11.44
CA ASP A 302 5.06 4.93 12.33
C ASP A 302 5.11 6.45 12.15
N VAL A 303 6.31 7.01 11.95
CA VAL A 303 6.51 8.45 11.69
C VAL A 303 5.85 8.89 10.38
N ILE A 304 5.98 8.08 9.32
CA ILE A 304 5.30 8.35 8.05
C ILE A 304 3.79 8.32 8.25
N ILE A 305 3.25 7.34 8.97
CA ILE A 305 1.82 7.26 9.27
C ILE A 305 1.33 8.49 10.04
N GLU A 306 2.05 8.88 11.11
CA GLU A 306 1.71 10.04 11.92
C GLU A 306 1.70 11.32 11.06
N TYR A 307 2.68 11.51 10.19
CA TYR A 307 2.74 12.64 9.25
C TYR A 307 1.46 12.75 8.41
N PHE A 308 1.03 11.67 7.76
CA PHE A 308 -0.14 11.69 6.89
C PHE A 308 -1.43 11.98 7.66
N ILE A 309 -1.59 11.39 8.86
CA ILE A 309 -2.75 11.62 9.72
C ILE A 309 -2.80 13.08 10.21
N GLN A 310 -1.67 13.64 10.66
CA GLN A 310 -1.58 15.04 11.09
C GLN A 310 -1.93 16.04 9.98
N HIS A 311 -1.61 15.70 8.73
CA HIS A 311 -1.95 16.53 7.56
C HIS A 311 -3.34 16.22 6.99
N ALA A 312 -4.15 15.42 7.69
CA ALA A 312 -5.46 14.97 7.26
C ALA A 312 -5.48 14.31 5.86
N ASN A 313 -4.36 13.71 5.45
CA ASN A 313 -4.27 12.95 4.22
C ASN A 313 -4.47 11.46 4.51
N TYR A 314 -5.70 11.01 4.29
CA TYR A 314 -6.14 9.64 4.54
C TYR A 314 -6.23 8.80 3.25
N ASN A 315 -5.56 9.22 2.17
CA ASN A 315 -5.52 8.42 0.95
C ASN A 315 -4.54 7.25 1.16
N ILE A 316 -5.08 6.06 1.43
CA ILE A 316 -4.29 4.85 1.70
C ILE A 316 -3.29 4.54 0.60
N HIS A 317 -3.61 4.90 -0.65
CA HIS A 317 -2.70 4.66 -1.74
C HIS A 317 -1.52 5.65 -1.72
N GLU A 318 -1.75 6.95 -1.53
CA GLU A 318 -0.65 7.93 -1.37
C GLU A 318 0.24 7.59 -0.17
N ILE A 319 -0.35 7.11 0.93
CA ILE A 319 0.40 6.61 2.08
C ILE A 319 1.27 5.42 1.68
N ASN A 320 0.70 4.44 0.97
CA ASN A 320 1.45 3.29 0.47
C ASN A 320 2.55 3.66 -0.52
N GLU A 321 2.35 4.68 -1.35
CA GLU A 321 3.39 5.20 -2.22
C GLU A 321 4.57 5.74 -1.40
N ALA A 322 4.31 6.53 -0.35
CA ALA A 322 5.34 7.03 0.55
C ALA A 322 6.04 5.89 1.30
N LEU A 323 5.29 4.95 1.88
CA LEU A 323 5.85 3.80 2.59
C LEU A 323 6.75 2.97 1.66
N PHE A 324 6.32 2.73 0.42
CA PHE A 324 7.13 2.06 -0.59
C PHE A 324 8.43 2.82 -0.87
N ALA A 325 8.38 4.15 -1.03
CA ALA A 325 9.54 4.99 -1.32
C ALA A 325 10.58 4.98 -0.19
N PHE A 326 10.16 4.76 1.06
CA PHE A 326 11.03 4.65 2.23
C PHE A 326 11.35 3.20 2.63
N ASP A 327 11.13 2.22 1.74
CA ASP A 327 11.36 0.79 1.98
C ASP A 327 10.62 0.27 3.24
N GLN A 328 9.41 0.79 3.51
CA GLN A 328 8.56 0.40 4.64
C GLN A 328 7.43 -0.53 4.20
N PRO A 329 6.87 -1.34 5.13
CA PRO A 329 5.71 -2.19 4.85
C PRO A 329 4.48 -1.36 4.42
N LEU A 330 3.71 -1.85 3.44
CA LEU A 330 2.48 -1.20 2.97
C LEU A 330 1.28 -1.48 3.89
N LEU A 331 0.36 -0.52 3.96
CA LEU A 331 -0.97 -0.65 4.55
C LEU A 331 -1.93 -1.39 3.62
N GLY A 332 -2.97 -1.98 4.20
CA GLY A 332 -3.82 -2.92 3.48
C GLY A 332 -3.14 -4.28 3.32
N ALA A 333 -3.95 -5.31 3.13
CA ALA A 333 -3.45 -6.68 2.96
C ALA A 333 -3.08 -6.91 1.51
#